data_AF-A0A3S4IWD4-F1
#
_entry.id   AF-A0A3S4IWD4-F1
#
_cell.length_a   1.000
_cell.length_b   1.000
_cell.length_c   1.000
_cell.angle_alpha   90.00
_cell.angle_beta   90.00
_cell.angle_gamma   90.00
#
_symmetry.space_group_name_H-M   'P 1'
#
loop_
_entity.id
_entity.type
_entity.pdbx_description
1 polymer ?
#
loop_
_entity_poly.entity_id
_entity_poly.type
_entity_poly.pdbx_seq_one_letter_code
_entity_poly.pdbx_strand_id
1 'polypeptide(L)' 'MKRSEINEILGHTRQFFSMHDVHLPPFASFAPSQWRQLDAAWSEVFDLRLGWDVPHSAGQILPLRD' A
#
# COMPACT_ATOMS: atom_id res chain seq x y z
N MET A 1 -3.47 -3.78 -14.21
CA MET A 1 -2.75 -2.48 -14.11
C MET A 1 -1.27 -2.70 -14.34
N LYS A 2 -0.60 -1.77 -15.03
CA LYS A 2 0.86 -1.75 -15.20
C LYS A 2 1.53 -1.44 -13.86
N ARG A 3 2.76 -1.93 -13.67
CA ARG A 3 3.55 -1.64 -12.47
C ARG A 3 3.81 -0.15 -12.27
N SER A 4 3.97 0.61 -13.36
CA SER A 4 4.13 2.06 -13.33
C SER A 4 2.92 2.76 -12.70
N GLU A 5 1.71 2.39 -13.13
CA GLU A 5 0.46 2.95 -12.61
C GLU A 5 0.29 2.64 -11.11
N ILE A 6 0.64 1.41 -10.69
CA ILE A 6 0.62 1.02 -9.27
C ILE A 6 1.60 1.88 -8.47
N ASN A 7 2.82 2.06 -8.96
CA ASN A 7 3.84 2.86 -8.26
C ASN A 7 3.42 4.32 -8.12
N GLU A 8 2.78 4.90 -9.14
CA GLU A 8 2.22 6.25 -9.10
C GLU A 8 1.11 6.37 -8.05
N ILE A 9 0.16 5.42 -8.03
CA ILE A 9 -0.92 5.37 -7.03
C ILE A 9 -0.33 5.32 -5.61
N LEU A 10 0.60 4.40 -5.36
CA LEU A 10 1.23 4.27 -4.04
C LEU A 10 1.99 5.55 -3.64
N GLY A 11 2.66 6.21 -4.59
CA GLY A 11 3.35 7.46 -4.36
C GLY A 11 2.38 8.58 -3.93
N HIS A 12 1.30 8.78 -4.68
CA HIS A 12 0.28 9.78 -4.37
C HIS A 12 -0.43 9.49 -3.04
N THR A 13 -0.78 8.23 -2.76
CA THR A 13 -1.42 7.84 -1.51
C THR A 13 -0.52 8.07 -0.30
N ARG A 14 0.79 7.82 -0.42
CA ARG A 14 1.75 8.12 0.67
C ARG A 14 1.87 9.61 0.94
N GLN A 15 1.88 10.43 -0.10
CA GLN A 15 1.86 11.89 0.05
C GLN A 15 0.58 12.35 0.74
N PHE A 16 -0.57 11.81 0.32
CA PHE A 16 -1.86 12.08 0.96
C PHE A 16 -1.85 11.75 2.46
N PHE A 17 -1.36 10.57 2.85
CA PHE A 17 -1.22 10.22 4.27
C PHE A 17 -0.31 11.19 5.03
N SER A 18 0.81 11.59 4.45
CA SER A 18 1.71 12.57 5.07
C SER A 18 1.06 13.94 5.24
N MET A 19 0.19 14.37 4.32
CA MET A 19 -0.55 15.63 4.42
C MET A 19 -1.60 15.61 5.54
N HIS A 20 -2.10 14.43 5.89
CA HIS A 20 -3.12 14.22 6.91
C HIS A 20 -2.55 13.72 8.25
N ASP A 21 -1.22 13.78 8.43
CA ASP A 21 -0.51 13.32 9.62
C ASP A 21 -0.77 11.84 9.96
N VAL A 22 -1.02 11.03 8.93
CA VAL A 22 -1.20 9.58 9.06
C VAL A 22 0.17 8.92 8.92
N HIS A 23 0.64 8.32 10.02
CA HIS A 23 1.89 7.58 10.05
C HIS A 23 1.67 6.09 9.76
N LEU A 24 2.40 5.59 8.76
CA LEU A 24 2.41 4.17 8.43
C LEU A 24 3.53 3.42 9.17
N PRO A 25 3.35 2.13 9.46
CA PRO A 25 4.41 1.32 10.05
C PRO A 25 5.62 1.20 9.10
N PRO A 26 6.84 0.96 9.61
CA PRO A 26 8.07 0.96 8.82
C PRO A 26 8.03 0.07 7.57
N PHE A 27 7.38 -1.09 7.66
CA PHE A 27 7.32 -2.06 6.57
C PHE A 27 6.55 -1.55 5.33
N ALA A 28 5.69 -0.55 5.48
CA ALA A 28 4.99 0.08 4.35
C ALA A 28 5.96 0.79 3.38
N SER A 29 7.20 1.02 3.80
CA SER A 29 8.25 1.68 3.01
C SER A 29 9.33 0.73 2.48
N PHE A 30 9.26 -0.56 2.79
CA PHE A 30 10.31 -1.50 2.42
C PHE A 30 10.40 -1.69 0.90
N ALA A 31 11.62 -1.59 0.37
CA ALA A 31 11.93 -1.97 -1.00
C ALA A 31 11.86 -3.51 -1.15
N PRO A 32 11.64 -4.03 -2.38
CA PRO A 32 11.63 -5.48 -2.61
C PRO A 32 12.91 -6.20 -2.17
N SER A 33 14.06 -5.53 -2.20
CA SER A 33 15.33 -6.07 -1.68
C SER A 33 15.32 -6.27 -0.17
N GLN A 34 14.68 -5.36 0.58
CA GLN A 34 14.56 -5.46 2.03
C GLN A 34 13.60 -6.59 2.42
N TRP A 35 12.46 -6.73 1.72
CA TRP A 35 11.52 -7.83 1.93
C TRP A 35 12.18 -9.21 1.79
N ARG A 36 13.15 -9.37 0.88
CA ARG A 36 13.88 -10.64 0.68
C ARG A 36 14.85 -10.99 1.80
N GLN A 37 15.20 -10.02 2.66
CA GLN A 37 16.14 -10.19 3.76
C GLN A 37 15.43 -10.46 5.10
N LEU A 38 14.10 -10.38 5.13
CA LEU A 38 13.32 -10.62 6.34
C LEU A 38 13.30 -12.10 6.71
N ASP A 39 13.23 -12.38 8.00
CA ASP A 39 13.19 -13.72 8.57
C ASP A 39 11.76 -14.10 9.03
N ALA A 40 11.67 -15.23 9.73
CA ALA A 40 10.39 -15.78 10.20
C ALA A 40 9.63 -14.88 11.19
N ALA A 41 10.26 -13.85 11.78
CA ALA A 41 9.57 -12.92 12.67
C ALA A 41 8.49 -12.11 11.95
N TRP A 42 8.52 -12.08 10.62
CA TRP A 42 7.56 -11.36 9.78
C TRP A 42 6.41 -12.23 9.26
N SER A 43 6.27 -13.47 9.73
CA SER A 43 5.25 -14.41 9.23
C SER A 43 3.84 -13.82 9.26
N GLU A 44 3.48 -13.11 10.34
CA GLU A 44 2.16 -12.50 10.50
C GLU A 44 1.79 -11.53 9.36
N VAL A 45 2.75 -10.75 8.87
CA VAL A 45 2.53 -9.82 7.75
C VAL A 45 2.10 -10.58 6.49
N PHE A 46 2.69 -11.75 6.25
CA PHE A 46 2.36 -12.58 5.11
C PHE A 46 1.07 -13.38 5.33
N ASP A 47 0.91 -13.97 6.52
CA ASP A 47 -0.22 -14.81 6.89
C ASP A 47 -1.54 -14.02 6.89
N LEU A 48 -1.50 -12.78 7.39
CA LEU A 48 -2.64 -11.86 7.44
C LEU A 48 -2.72 -10.90 6.25
N ARG A 49 -1.77 -10.98 5.31
CA ARG A 49 -1.69 -10.10 4.12
C ARG A 49 -1.68 -8.61 4.47
N LEU A 50 -0.93 -8.22 5.49
CA LEU A 50 -0.78 -6.82 5.87
C LEU A 50 0.04 -6.07 4.81
N GLY A 51 -0.41 -4.88 4.42
CA GLY A 51 0.32 -4.02 3.50
C GLY A 51 -0.57 -3.30 2.49
N TRP A 52 0.05 -2.93 1.37
CA TRP A 52 -0.60 -2.20 0.29
C TRP A 52 -1.54 -3.11 -0.51
N ASP A 53 -2.80 -2.70 -0.62
CA ASP A 53 -3.77 -3.28 -1.55
C ASP A 53 -4.20 -2.24 -2.58
N VAL A 54 -4.20 -2.63 -3.86
CA VAL A 54 -4.58 -1.76 -4.99
C VAL A 54 -5.55 -2.55 -5.88
N PRO A 55 -6.86 -2.45 -5.62
CA PRO A 55 -7.84 -3.20 -6.38
C PRO A 55 -7.91 -2.70 -7.83
N HIS A 56 -7.95 -3.64 -8.79
CA HIS A 56 -8.03 -3.32 -10.21
C HIS A 56 -9.44 -2.86 -10.64
N SER A 57 -10.48 -3.32 -9.93
CA SER A 57 -11.86 -2.94 -10.19
C SER A 57 -12.20 -1.63 -9.49
N ALA A 58 -11.73 -0.51 -10.04
CA ALA A 58 -12.38 0.78 -9.83
C ALA A 58 -13.69 0.80 -10.63
N GLY A 59 -14.66 -0.03 -10.24
CA GLY A 59 -16.01 -0.03 -10.78
C GLY A 59 -16.91 0.79 -9.88
N GLN A 60 -17.08 2.07 -10.24
CA GLN A 60 -17.92 3.08 -9.57
C GLN A 60 -17.54 3.40 -8.11
N ILE A 61 -16.73 4.45 -7.95
CA ILE A 61 -17.07 5.42 -6.90
C ILE A 61 -18.37 6.07 -7.37
N LEU A 62 -19.50 5.52 -6.93
CA LEU A 62 -20.77 6.25 -6.99
C LEU A 62 -20.54 7.56 -6.22
N PRO A 63 -20.79 8.74 -6.80
CA PRO A 63 -20.83 9.94 -5.99
C PRO A 63 -21.86 9.71 -4.90
N LEU A 64 -21.45 9.89 -3.63
CA LEU A 64 -22.39 10.09 -2.54
C LEU A 64 -23.33 11.21 -2.99
N ARG A 65 -24.57 10.85 -3.32
CA ARG A 65 -25.62 11.84 -3.54
C ARG A 65 -25.98 12.40 -2.18
N ASP A 66 -26.07 13.73 -2.12
CA ASP A 66 -26.60 14.49 -1.00
C ASP A 66 -28.01 14.03 -0.61
#